data_AF-A0A7C3MIQ2-F1
#
_entry.id   AF-A0A7C3MIQ2-F1
#
_cell.length_a   1.000
_cell.length_b   1.000
_cell.length_c   1.000
_cell.angle_alpha   90.00
_cell.angle_beta   90.00
_cell.angle_gamma   90.00
#
_symmetry.space_group_name_H-M   'P 1'
#
loop_
_entity.id
_entity.type
_entity.pdbx_description
1 polymer ?
#
loop_
_entity_poly.entity_id
_entity_poly.type
_entity_poly.pdbx_seq_one_letter_code
_entity_poly.pdbx_strand_id
1 'polypeptide(L)'
;MLILGHRGCAYYPENTMRAFEEALKIADGIELDVQKTEDGILVISHDENLKRLTGIDLNIRRTSFENIKRINIQGEKIPTLSEVLDFVKSKNKFVDIEVKNPEDFIDTYKMVKNFSLENYVISSFWHKGLYALKLQESAKIGLLYVHEPRPEELEKYFQIADFLKPNYNYVTDDYRNYFKVTIPWTVNDEEKAKYFKKRDTFAIITDFPDRILEGIKGGKEMVFNSPYLSYFLQMIDKDTVKKGNKLISFEAVNYIIPLHIEELSIEGGNIKINKEIPFVWNIGERVNFEIEAIEENPKIKIRVREVGEVIFTLKDIRNFLV
;
A
#
# COMPACT_ATOMS: atom_id res chain seq x y z
N MET A 1 16.68 5.92 10.13
CA MET A 1 15.65 5.02 9.56
C MET A 1 14.59 5.87 8.90
N LEU A 2 14.42 5.75 7.59
CA LEU A 2 13.34 6.36 6.81
C LEU A 2 12.04 5.56 6.95
N ILE A 3 10.90 6.22 6.85
CA ILE A 3 9.59 5.58 6.72
C ILE A 3 9.10 5.72 5.28
N LEU A 4 8.90 4.59 4.61
CA LEU A 4 8.38 4.54 3.25
C LEU A 4 6.93 4.02 3.27
N GLY A 5 6.02 4.78 2.67
CA GLY A 5 4.63 4.36 2.51
C GLY A 5 4.50 3.26 1.45
N HIS A 6 4.07 2.05 1.87
CA HIS A 6 3.84 0.90 1.00
C HIS A 6 2.69 1.20 0.05
N ARG A 7 2.98 1.26 -1.27
CA ARG A 7 2.01 1.68 -2.29
C ARG A 7 1.35 3.03 -1.97
N GLY A 8 2.05 3.91 -1.25
CA GLY A 8 1.50 5.12 -0.64
C GLY A 8 1.04 4.91 0.80
N CYS A 9 -0.21 5.25 1.10
CA CYS A 9 -0.79 5.09 2.43
C CYS A 9 -2.11 4.31 2.30
N ALA A 10 -2.24 3.23 3.08
CA ALA A 10 -3.34 2.27 2.98
C ALA A 10 -4.73 2.83 3.30
N TYR A 11 -4.83 4.08 3.76
CA TYR A 11 -6.10 4.78 3.94
C TYR A 11 -6.71 5.30 2.64
N TYR A 12 -5.97 5.15 1.54
CA TYR A 12 -6.31 5.53 0.18
C TYR A 12 -6.05 4.36 -0.76
N PRO A 13 -6.65 4.36 -1.97
CA PRO A 13 -6.51 3.20 -2.83
C PRO A 13 -5.05 3.04 -3.24
N GLU A 14 -4.52 1.83 -3.07
CA GLU A 14 -3.09 1.54 -3.25
C GLU A 14 -2.59 2.00 -4.63
N ASN A 15 -1.33 2.46 -4.68
CA ASN A 15 -0.65 2.84 -5.93
C ASN A 15 -1.34 3.98 -6.72
N THR A 16 -2.06 4.87 -6.04
CA THR A 16 -2.69 6.06 -6.64
C THR A 16 -1.97 7.35 -6.23
N MET A 17 -2.12 8.42 -7.04
CA MET A 17 -1.58 9.74 -6.68
C MET A 17 -2.06 10.21 -5.31
N ARG A 18 -3.34 9.97 -4.98
CA ARG A 18 -3.89 10.33 -3.67
C ARG A 18 -3.20 9.59 -2.53
N ALA A 19 -2.97 8.28 -2.66
CA ALA A 19 -2.24 7.51 -1.64
C ALA A 19 -0.80 8.04 -1.46
N PHE A 20 -0.13 8.41 -2.55
CA PHE A 20 1.22 8.99 -2.50
C PHE A 20 1.24 10.40 -1.90
N GLU A 21 0.30 11.26 -2.27
CA GLU A 21 0.16 12.62 -1.75
C GLU A 21 -0.04 12.61 -0.23
N GLU A 22 -0.91 11.73 0.25
CA GLU A 22 -1.24 11.62 1.67
C GLU A 22 -0.08 10.99 2.45
N ALA A 23 0.59 9.97 1.91
CA ALA A 23 1.79 9.40 2.51
C ALA A 23 2.91 10.44 2.65
N LEU A 24 3.24 11.18 1.59
CA LEU A 24 4.39 12.10 1.56
C LEU A 24 4.20 13.38 2.40
N LYS A 25 3.00 13.64 2.94
CA LYS A 25 2.81 14.67 3.99
C LYS A 25 3.61 14.35 5.25
N ILE A 26 3.82 13.07 5.54
CA ILE A 26 4.40 12.60 6.81
C ILE A 26 5.58 11.63 6.64
N ALA A 27 5.57 10.83 5.57
CA ALA A 27 6.59 9.83 5.29
C ALA A 27 7.84 10.46 4.65
N ASP A 28 8.97 9.76 4.75
CA ASP A 28 10.24 10.16 4.12
C ASP A 28 10.30 9.78 2.63
N GLY A 29 9.43 8.85 2.23
CA GLY A 29 9.31 8.39 0.87
C GLY A 29 8.11 7.46 0.67
N ILE A 30 8.04 6.88 -0.52
CA ILE A 30 7.02 5.90 -0.89
C ILE A 30 7.69 4.69 -1.54
N GLU A 31 7.00 3.57 -1.43
CA GLU A 31 7.24 2.39 -2.25
C GLU A 31 6.07 2.27 -3.25
N LEU A 32 6.37 1.79 -4.46
CA LEU A 32 5.40 1.64 -5.54
C LEU A 32 5.74 0.46 -6.44
N ASP A 33 4.73 -0.03 -7.15
CA ASP A 33 4.86 -1.17 -8.07
C ASP A 33 4.74 -0.74 -9.53
N VAL A 34 5.71 -1.08 -10.37
CA VAL A 34 5.71 -0.75 -11.80
C VAL A 34 5.33 -1.95 -12.65
N GLN A 35 4.34 -1.72 -13.50
CA GLN A 35 3.93 -2.57 -14.62
C GLN A 35 4.08 -1.78 -15.93
N LYS A 36 3.98 -2.47 -17.08
CA LYS A 36 4.08 -1.84 -18.40
C LYS A 36 2.89 -2.22 -19.27
N THR A 37 2.31 -1.25 -19.96
CA THR A 37 1.18 -1.45 -20.88
C THR A 37 1.64 -2.09 -22.20
N GLU A 38 0.68 -2.55 -23.02
CA GLU A 38 0.96 -3.14 -24.34
C GLU A 38 1.74 -2.18 -25.26
N ASP A 39 1.39 -0.90 -25.21
CA ASP A 39 2.03 0.19 -25.96
C ASP A 39 3.26 0.78 -25.25
N GLY A 40 3.70 0.15 -24.17
CA GLY A 40 5.00 0.38 -23.56
C GLY A 40 5.08 1.52 -22.53
N ILE A 41 3.93 2.02 -22.06
CA ILE A 41 3.87 3.02 -21.00
C ILE A 41 4.04 2.34 -19.63
N LEU A 42 4.90 2.89 -18.79
CA LEU A 42 5.08 2.42 -17.40
C LEU A 42 3.96 2.99 -16.53
N VAL A 43 3.18 2.12 -15.92
CA VAL A 43 2.04 2.43 -15.05
C VAL A 43 2.23 1.83 -13.67
N ILE A 44 1.58 2.41 -12.67
CA ILE A 44 1.72 1.96 -11.29
C ILE A 44 0.56 1.05 -10.90
N SER A 45 0.89 -0.21 -10.61
CA SER A 45 -0.07 -1.21 -10.11
C SER A 45 0.66 -2.42 -9.57
N HIS A 46 0.18 -2.98 -8.47
CA HIS A 46 0.77 -4.19 -7.89
C HIS A 46 0.53 -5.42 -8.75
N ASP A 47 -0.74 -5.67 -9.08
CA ASP A 47 -1.14 -6.87 -9.81
C ASP A 47 -0.97 -6.67 -11.32
N GLU A 48 -0.76 -7.77 -12.05
CA GLU A 48 -0.77 -7.72 -13.51
C GLU A 48 -2.18 -7.50 -14.10
N ASN A 49 -3.22 -7.75 -13.29
CA ASN A 49 -4.63 -7.67 -13.69
C ASN A 49 -5.39 -6.76 -12.73
N LEU A 50 -6.23 -5.88 -13.27
CA LEU A 50 -6.97 -4.88 -12.49
C LEU A 50 -8.17 -5.44 -11.71
N LYS A 51 -8.48 -6.73 -11.84
CA LYS A 51 -9.68 -7.37 -11.28
C LYS A 51 -9.81 -7.21 -9.77
N ARG A 52 -8.71 -7.34 -9.00
CA ARG A 52 -8.77 -7.21 -7.54
C ARG A 52 -9.23 -5.82 -7.12
N LEU A 53 -8.72 -4.77 -7.75
CA LEU A 53 -8.94 -3.38 -7.32
C LEU A 53 -10.14 -2.71 -8.00
N THR A 54 -10.56 -3.22 -9.15
CA THR A 54 -11.57 -2.57 -10.01
C THR A 54 -12.74 -3.48 -10.36
N GLY A 55 -12.65 -4.78 -10.10
CA GLY A 55 -13.61 -5.78 -10.59
C GLY A 55 -13.49 -6.11 -12.08
N ILE A 56 -12.69 -5.36 -12.85
CA ILE A 56 -12.54 -5.53 -14.30
C ILE A 56 -11.42 -6.52 -14.59
N ASP A 57 -11.75 -7.61 -15.30
CA ASP A 57 -10.78 -8.61 -15.72
C ASP A 57 -9.98 -8.12 -16.93
N LEU A 58 -8.87 -7.43 -16.65
CA LEU A 58 -8.05 -6.76 -17.65
C LEU A 58 -6.58 -6.82 -17.26
N ASN A 59 -5.78 -7.49 -18.09
CA ASN A 59 -4.33 -7.60 -17.92
C ASN A 59 -3.62 -6.37 -18.49
N ILE A 60 -2.79 -5.72 -17.66
CA ILE A 60 -2.11 -4.45 -17.97
C ILE A 60 -1.17 -4.61 -19.18
N ARG A 61 -0.36 -5.68 -19.22
CA ARG A 61 0.62 -5.91 -20.31
C ARG A 61 -0.03 -6.21 -21.67
N ARG A 62 -1.33 -6.51 -21.68
CA ARG A 62 -2.12 -6.82 -22.89
C ARG A 62 -3.12 -5.73 -23.24
N THR A 63 -2.99 -4.55 -22.64
CA THR A 63 -3.90 -3.44 -22.84
C THR A 63 -3.13 -2.14 -23.07
N SER A 64 -3.60 -1.31 -24.01
CA SER A 64 -3.03 0.01 -24.25
C SER A 64 -3.26 0.98 -23.09
N PHE A 65 -2.38 1.97 -22.95
CA PHE A 65 -2.52 2.99 -21.93
C PHE A 65 -3.79 3.82 -22.10
N GLU A 66 -4.23 4.07 -23.34
CA GLU A 66 -5.48 4.78 -23.63
C GLU A 66 -6.73 4.12 -23.04
N ASN A 67 -6.72 2.79 -22.92
CA ASN A 67 -7.79 2.03 -22.26
C ASN A 67 -7.59 2.00 -20.75
N ILE A 68 -6.36 1.80 -20.28
CA ILE A 68 -6.04 1.77 -18.84
C ILE A 68 -6.37 3.09 -18.15
N LYS A 69 -6.04 4.23 -18.76
CA LYS A 69 -6.30 5.57 -18.17
C LYS A 69 -7.80 5.88 -17.97
N ARG A 70 -8.70 5.11 -18.59
CA ARG A 70 -10.16 5.27 -18.43
C ARG A 70 -10.68 4.54 -17.19
N ILE A 71 -9.92 3.59 -16.67
CA ILE A 71 -10.27 2.79 -15.50
C ILE A 71 -9.94 3.59 -14.23
N ASN A 72 -10.81 3.48 -13.24
CA ASN A 72 -10.59 4.08 -11.93
C ASN A 72 -10.44 2.98 -10.88
N ILE A 73 -9.48 3.15 -9.98
CA ILE A 73 -9.35 2.40 -8.74
C ILE A 73 -10.10 3.19 -7.67
N GLN A 74 -11.32 2.75 -7.32
CA GLN A 74 -12.12 3.38 -6.25
C GLN A 74 -12.31 4.91 -6.41
N GLY A 75 -12.40 5.38 -7.66
CA GLY A 75 -12.55 6.80 -8.01
C GLY A 75 -11.25 7.51 -8.39
N GLU A 76 -10.10 6.89 -8.15
CA GLU A 76 -8.77 7.44 -8.48
C GLU A 76 -8.25 6.87 -9.80
N LYS A 77 -7.41 7.63 -10.52
CA LYS A 77 -6.78 7.17 -11.76
C LYS A 77 -5.55 6.30 -11.48
N ILE A 78 -5.28 5.35 -12.38
CA ILE A 78 -4.02 4.61 -12.41
C ILE A 78 -2.92 5.56 -12.91
N PRO A 79 -1.93 5.92 -12.08
CA PRO A 79 -0.90 6.86 -12.51
C PRO A 79 0.16 6.16 -13.37
N THR A 80 0.82 6.95 -14.19
CA THR A 80 2.07 6.58 -14.86
C THR A 80 3.25 6.72 -13.91
N LEU A 81 4.33 5.99 -14.16
CA LEU A 81 5.58 6.18 -13.42
C LEU A 81 6.09 7.63 -13.56
N SER A 82 5.94 8.24 -14.74
CA SER A 82 6.37 9.62 -14.99
C SER A 82 5.67 10.62 -14.06
N GLU A 83 4.36 10.50 -13.86
CA GLU A 83 3.60 11.38 -12.97
C GLU A 83 4.06 11.23 -11.51
N VAL A 84 4.28 10.00 -11.05
CA VAL A 84 4.73 9.75 -9.67
C VAL A 84 6.16 10.23 -9.44
N LEU A 85 7.07 10.01 -10.40
CA LEU A 85 8.46 10.45 -10.27
C LEU A 85 8.58 11.98 -10.27
N ASP A 86 7.79 12.68 -11.08
CA ASP A 86 7.73 14.14 -11.04
C ASP A 86 7.28 14.64 -9.66
N PHE A 87 6.21 14.04 -9.13
CA PHE A 87 5.69 14.38 -7.81
C PHE A 87 6.71 14.12 -6.70
N VAL A 88 7.29 12.92 -6.63
CA VAL A 88 8.32 12.58 -5.62
C VAL A 88 9.50 13.54 -5.69
N LYS A 89 9.98 13.83 -6.91
CA LYS A 89 11.09 14.77 -7.13
C LYS A 89 10.76 16.15 -6.60
N SER A 90 9.56 16.67 -6.87
CA SER A 90 9.11 17.98 -6.40
C SER A 90 9.11 18.11 -4.87
N LYS A 91 8.99 16.99 -4.16
CA LYS A 91 9.02 16.91 -2.70
C LYS A 91 10.41 16.59 -2.13
N ASN A 92 11.38 16.29 -2.99
CA ASN A 92 12.71 15.77 -2.62
C ASN A 92 12.62 14.55 -1.67
N LYS A 93 11.73 13.61 -1.99
CA LYS A 93 11.46 12.41 -1.19
C LYS A 93 12.14 11.17 -1.77
N PHE A 94 12.26 10.12 -0.97
CA PHE A 94 12.80 8.83 -1.43
C PHE A 94 11.72 8.05 -2.19
N VAL A 95 12.10 7.30 -3.23
CA VAL A 95 11.19 6.35 -3.90
C VAL A 95 11.82 4.97 -4.07
N ASP A 96 11.10 3.96 -3.60
CA ASP A 96 11.40 2.55 -3.85
C ASP A 96 10.48 2.05 -4.96
N ILE A 97 11.08 1.63 -6.08
CA ILE A 97 10.38 1.25 -7.30
C ILE A 97 10.50 -0.26 -7.46
N GLU A 98 9.48 -1.01 -7.03
CA GLU A 98 9.41 -2.44 -7.32
C GLU A 98 9.03 -2.66 -8.79
N VAL A 99 9.92 -3.25 -9.58
CA VAL A 99 9.63 -3.63 -10.96
C VAL A 99 9.17 -5.09 -11.00
N LYS A 100 7.92 -5.30 -11.42
CA LYS A 100 7.27 -6.61 -11.39
C LYS A 100 7.79 -7.59 -12.45
N ASN A 101 8.25 -7.08 -13.59
CA ASN A 101 8.73 -7.90 -14.70
C ASN A 101 10.18 -7.54 -15.12
N PRO A 102 11.09 -8.51 -15.26
CA PRO A 102 12.50 -8.24 -15.57
C PRO A 102 12.75 -7.42 -16.84
N GLU A 103 11.91 -7.59 -17.85
CA GLU A 103 12.02 -6.89 -19.13
C GLU A 103 11.82 -5.36 -19.01
N ASP A 104 11.23 -4.89 -17.92
CA ASP A 104 10.94 -3.45 -17.72
C ASP A 104 12.05 -2.71 -16.97
N PHE A 105 13.10 -3.41 -16.52
CA PHE A 105 14.18 -2.83 -15.70
C PHE A 105 14.88 -1.66 -16.38
N ILE A 106 15.27 -1.83 -17.65
CA ILE A 106 16.01 -0.81 -18.41
C ILE A 106 15.13 0.42 -18.64
N ASP A 107 13.87 0.23 -19.00
CA ASP A 107 12.97 1.36 -19.28
C ASP A 107 12.60 2.11 -18.00
N THR A 108 12.41 1.39 -16.89
CA THR A 108 12.24 1.99 -15.56
C THR A 108 13.46 2.82 -15.18
N TYR A 109 14.67 2.28 -15.33
CA TYR A 109 15.90 3.01 -15.03
C TYR A 109 16.08 4.26 -15.91
N LYS A 110 15.80 4.15 -17.22
CA LYS A 110 15.83 5.31 -18.12
C LYS A 110 14.88 6.40 -17.66
N MET A 111 13.68 6.04 -17.20
CA MET A 111 12.74 7.00 -16.64
C MET A 111 13.32 7.70 -15.39
N VAL A 112 13.84 6.94 -14.42
CA VAL A 112 14.49 7.49 -13.23
C VAL A 112 15.63 8.46 -13.58
N LYS A 113 16.46 8.09 -14.56
CA LYS A 113 17.57 8.90 -15.07
C LYS A 113 17.08 10.18 -15.75
N ASN A 114 16.01 10.11 -16.56
CA ASN A 114 15.41 11.29 -17.20
C ASN A 114 14.92 12.30 -16.16
N PHE A 115 14.39 11.82 -15.03
CA PHE A 115 14.02 12.68 -13.91
C PHE A 115 15.23 13.12 -13.06
N SER A 116 16.44 12.61 -13.30
CA SER A 116 17.65 12.89 -12.51
C SER A 116 17.43 12.68 -11.00
N LEU A 117 16.72 11.60 -10.66
CA LEU A 117 16.46 11.28 -9.25
C LEU A 117 17.72 10.73 -8.59
N GLU A 118 18.03 11.26 -7.40
CA GLU A 118 19.13 10.78 -6.57
C GLU A 118 18.65 9.83 -5.46
N ASN A 119 17.48 10.10 -4.90
CA ASN A 119 16.91 9.39 -3.76
C ASN A 119 15.96 8.28 -4.24
N TYR A 120 16.54 7.21 -4.81
CA TYR A 120 15.76 6.08 -5.30
C TYR A 120 16.43 4.73 -5.06
N VAL A 121 15.63 3.68 -5.18
CA VAL A 121 16.08 2.30 -5.39
C VAL A 121 15.14 1.62 -6.38
N ILE A 122 15.68 0.82 -7.30
CA ILE A 122 14.91 -0.11 -8.13
C ILE A 122 15.00 -1.48 -7.49
N SER A 123 13.86 -2.04 -7.10
CA SER A 123 13.79 -3.31 -6.39
C SER A 123 12.99 -4.37 -7.15
N SER A 124 13.23 -5.63 -6.83
CA SER A 124 12.52 -6.77 -7.42
C SER A 124 12.92 -8.09 -6.76
N PHE A 125 12.06 -9.11 -6.87
CA PHE A 125 12.39 -10.50 -6.60
C PHE A 125 13.26 -11.13 -7.71
N TRP A 126 13.36 -10.49 -8.88
CA TRP A 126 14.14 -10.97 -10.02
C TRP A 126 15.61 -10.54 -9.96
N HIS A 127 16.37 -11.11 -9.01
CA HIS A 127 17.74 -10.67 -8.68
C HIS A 127 18.71 -10.71 -9.87
N LYS A 128 18.59 -11.71 -10.76
CA LYS A 128 19.44 -11.81 -11.96
C LYS A 128 19.28 -10.61 -12.89
N GLY A 129 18.05 -10.09 -13.05
CA GLY A 129 17.80 -8.93 -13.90
C GLY A 129 18.28 -7.64 -13.27
N LEU A 130 18.09 -7.45 -11.96
CA LEU A 130 18.68 -6.32 -11.22
C LEU A 130 20.21 -6.33 -11.30
N TYR A 131 20.83 -7.50 -11.16
CA TYR A 131 22.27 -7.65 -11.29
C TYR A 131 22.76 -7.22 -12.67
N ALA A 132 22.08 -7.65 -13.74
CA ALA A 132 22.40 -7.23 -15.10
C ALA A 132 22.24 -5.71 -15.28
N LEU A 133 21.16 -5.12 -14.75
CA LEU A 133 20.93 -3.68 -14.77
C LEU A 133 22.06 -2.91 -14.05
N LYS A 134 22.47 -3.35 -12.86
CA LYS A 134 23.57 -2.72 -12.09
C LYS A 134 24.88 -2.73 -12.88
N LEU A 135 25.22 -3.84 -13.52
CA LEU A 135 26.44 -3.96 -14.31
C LEU A 135 26.43 -3.09 -15.57
N GLN A 136 25.27 -2.90 -16.19
CA GLN A 136 25.12 -2.13 -17.43
C GLN A 136 25.00 -0.63 -17.17
N GLU A 137 24.26 -0.23 -16.14
CA GLU A 137 23.77 1.14 -15.97
C GLU A 137 24.13 1.76 -14.60
N SER A 138 24.79 1.02 -13.71
CA SER A 138 25.13 1.45 -12.34
C SER A 138 23.92 1.90 -11.49
N ALA A 139 22.72 1.37 -11.79
CA ALA A 139 21.48 1.68 -11.07
C ALA A 139 21.58 1.40 -9.56
N LYS A 140 20.86 2.13 -8.72
CA LYS A 140 20.70 1.74 -7.29
C LYS A 140 19.69 0.60 -7.20
N ILE A 141 20.12 -0.58 -6.74
CA ILE A 141 19.28 -1.80 -6.73
C ILE A 141 18.99 -2.32 -5.32
N GLY A 142 17.80 -2.89 -5.14
CA GLY A 142 17.34 -3.51 -3.90
C GLY A 142 16.82 -4.94 -4.11
N LEU A 143 17.37 -5.92 -3.39
CA LEU A 143 16.99 -7.32 -3.56
C LEU A 143 15.85 -7.71 -2.61
N LEU A 144 14.68 -8.08 -3.15
CA LEU A 144 13.53 -8.53 -2.36
C LEU A 144 13.61 -10.01 -1.97
N TYR A 145 13.23 -10.34 -0.73
CA TYR A 145 13.19 -11.72 -0.21
C TYR A 145 11.96 -11.97 0.67
N VAL A 146 11.41 -13.19 0.59
CA VAL A 146 10.28 -13.69 1.42
C VAL A 146 10.70 -14.79 2.39
N HIS A 147 12.00 -14.99 2.56
CA HIS A 147 12.59 -15.96 3.48
C HIS A 147 13.88 -15.36 4.04
N GLU A 148 14.51 -16.05 4.98
CA GLU A 148 15.83 -15.65 5.47
C GLU A 148 16.91 -15.96 4.41
N PRO A 149 17.46 -14.95 3.71
CA PRO A 149 18.49 -15.19 2.72
C PRO A 149 19.73 -15.71 3.42
N ARG A 150 20.25 -16.83 2.92
CA ARG A 150 21.50 -17.38 3.42
C ARG A 150 22.69 -16.68 2.77
N PRO A 151 23.84 -16.55 3.45
CA PRO A 151 25.02 -15.90 2.87
C PRO A 151 25.41 -16.43 1.49
N GLU A 152 25.25 -17.73 1.23
CA GLU A 152 25.60 -18.36 -0.06
C GLU A 152 24.63 -17.94 -1.20
N GLU A 153 23.37 -17.64 -0.87
CA GLU A 153 22.39 -17.13 -1.84
C GLU A 153 22.69 -15.68 -2.21
N LEU A 154 23.29 -14.94 -1.28
CA LEU A 154 23.62 -13.55 -1.44
C LEU A 154 25.01 -13.35 -2.05
N GLU A 155 25.98 -14.25 -1.87
CA GLU A 155 27.40 -14.02 -2.19
C GLU A 155 27.63 -13.35 -3.56
N LYS A 156 26.93 -13.82 -4.60
CA LYS A 156 27.02 -13.27 -5.96
C LYS A 156 26.47 -11.85 -6.10
N TYR A 157 25.39 -11.54 -5.39
CA TYR A 157 24.66 -10.27 -5.51
C TYR A 157 25.08 -9.26 -4.43
N PHE A 158 25.56 -9.77 -3.29
CA PHE A 158 25.80 -9.03 -2.07
C PHE A 158 26.82 -7.91 -2.27
N GLN A 159 27.87 -8.20 -3.02
CA GLN A 159 28.96 -7.24 -3.25
C GLN A 159 28.52 -6.04 -4.10
N ILE A 160 27.41 -6.14 -4.84
CA ILE A 160 27.00 -5.10 -5.78
C ILE A 160 25.64 -4.47 -5.47
N ALA A 161 24.79 -5.12 -4.69
CA ALA A 161 23.49 -4.60 -4.34
C ALA A 161 23.62 -3.47 -3.32
N ASP A 162 22.84 -2.40 -3.50
CA ASP A 162 22.87 -1.25 -2.61
C ASP A 162 21.98 -1.48 -1.37
N PHE A 163 20.90 -2.24 -1.54
CA PHE A 163 19.93 -2.53 -0.49
C PHE A 163 19.51 -4.01 -0.48
N LEU A 164 19.24 -4.51 0.72
CA LEU A 164 18.54 -5.79 0.92
C LEU A 164 17.15 -5.51 1.48
N LYS A 165 16.12 -6.10 0.86
CA LYS A 165 14.72 -5.89 1.20
C LYS A 165 14.05 -7.19 1.67
N PRO A 166 14.31 -7.65 2.91
CA PRO A 166 13.70 -8.86 3.44
C PRO A 166 12.28 -8.60 3.94
N ASN A 167 11.42 -9.62 3.90
CA ASN A 167 10.21 -9.60 4.71
C ASN A 167 10.61 -9.51 6.19
N TYR A 168 9.98 -8.60 6.92
CA TYR A 168 10.39 -8.21 8.28
C TYR A 168 10.41 -9.37 9.28
N ASN A 169 9.61 -10.42 9.04
CA ASN A 169 9.57 -11.60 9.90
C ASN A 169 10.88 -12.38 9.91
N TYR A 170 11.67 -12.27 8.85
CA TYR A 170 12.90 -13.03 8.71
C TYR A 170 14.13 -12.26 9.17
N VAL A 171 14.03 -10.96 9.48
CA VAL A 171 15.21 -10.17 9.84
C VAL A 171 15.72 -10.56 11.23
N THR A 172 16.87 -11.24 11.25
CA THR A 172 17.60 -11.61 12.47
C THR A 172 18.80 -10.67 12.67
N ASP A 173 19.41 -10.69 13.87
CA ASP A 173 20.60 -9.87 14.13
C ASP A 173 21.82 -10.33 13.29
N ASP A 174 21.83 -11.60 12.85
CA ASP A 174 22.89 -12.15 11.99
C ASP A 174 22.96 -11.48 10.61
N TYR A 175 21.86 -10.93 10.12
CA TYR A 175 21.80 -10.23 8.82
C TYR A 175 22.82 -9.11 8.72
N ARG A 176 23.05 -8.40 9.84
CA ARG A 176 23.98 -7.26 9.84
C ARG A 176 25.42 -7.69 9.62
N ASN A 177 25.76 -8.94 9.90
CA ASN A 177 27.11 -9.45 9.68
C ASN A 177 27.46 -9.49 8.19
N TYR A 178 26.45 -9.60 7.32
CA TYR A 178 26.64 -9.77 5.88
C TYR A 178 25.72 -8.90 5.02
N PHE A 179 24.99 -7.91 5.54
CA PHE A 179 24.38 -6.82 4.76
C PHE A 179 24.09 -5.60 5.65
N LYS A 180 24.64 -4.43 5.31
CA LYS A 180 24.59 -3.25 6.19
C LYS A 180 23.37 -2.36 6.00
N VAL A 181 22.80 -2.32 4.78
CA VAL A 181 21.73 -1.38 4.44
C VAL A 181 20.46 -2.15 4.07
N THR A 182 19.51 -2.22 5.01
CA THR A 182 18.28 -2.99 4.85
C THR A 182 17.03 -2.11 4.79
N ILE A 183 16.04 -2.59 4.01
CA ILE A 183 14.69 -2.00 3.94
C ILE A 183 13.64 -3.11 4.14
N PRO A 184 13.33 -3.48 5.39
CA PRO A 184 12.33 -4.50 5.69
C PRO A 184 10.91 -4.09 5.30
N TRP A 185 10.11 -5.06 4.86
CA TRP A 185 8.70 -4.87 4.46
C TRP A 185 7.81 -6.03 4.96
N THR A 186 6.50 -5.87 5.14
CA THR A 186 5.77 -4.64 5.41
C THR A 186 5.60 -4.51 6.92
N VAL A 187 6.20 -3.50 7.54
CA VAL A 187 6.28 -3.32 9.00
C VAL A 187 5.10 -2.47 9.47
N ASN A 188 3.99 -3.13 9.83
CA ASN A 188 2.78 -2.46 10.35
C ASN A 188 2.69 -2.48 11.88
N ASP A 189 3.62 -3.17 12.55
CA ASP A 189 3.69 -3.29 14.00
C ASP A 189 4.68 -2.26 14.59
N GLU A 190 4.20 -1.48 15.56
CA GLU A 190 4.97 -0.39 16.19
C GLU A 190 6.17 -0.90 17.00
N GLU A 191 6.05 -2.05 17.66
CA GLU A 191 7.14 -2.64 18.43
C GLU A 191 8.23 -3.19 17.51
N LYS A 192 7.85 -3.77 16.37
CA LYS A 192 8.78 -4.15 15.30
C LYS A 192 9.44 -2.92 14.68
N ALA A 193 8.72 -1.84 14.47
CA ALA A 193 9.31 -0.60 13.98
C ALA A 193 10.32 0.00 14.99
N LYS A 194 10.01 -0.01 16.29
CA LYS A 194 10.96 0.36 17.37
C LYS A 194 12.17 -0.58 17.38
N TYR A 195 11.96 -1.88 17.18
CA TYR A 195 13.03 -2.87 17.06
C TYR A 195 14.00 -2.50 15.95
N PHE A 196 13.51 -2.20 14.74
CA PHE A 196 14.34 -1.80 13.59
C PHE A 196 15.02 -0.44 13.78
N LYS A 197 14.35 0.51 14.44
CA LYS A 197 14.92 1.84 14.75
C LYS A 197 16.13 1.76 15.68
N LYS A 198 16.09 0.90 16.71
CA LYS A 198 17.20 0.69 17.68
C LYS A 198 18.44 0.02 17.05
N ARG A 199 18.39 -0.24 15.76
CA ARG A 199 19.18 -1.22 15.03
C ARG A 199 19.74 -0.64 13.73
N ASP A 200 19.69 0.68 13.61
CA ASP A 200 20.20 1.47 12.48
C ASP A 200 19.75 0.98 11.09
N THR A 201 18.55 0.39 11.04
CA THR A 201 17.90 0.01 9.77
C THR A 201 17.75 1.26 8.90
N PHE A 202 18.09 1.14 7.61
CA PHE A 202 18.10 2.30 6.71
C PHE A 202 16.69 2.85 6.52
N ALA A 203 15.73 1.99 6.19
CA ALA A 203 14.33 2.35 6.03
C ALA A 203 13.42 1.17 6.39
N ILE A 204 12.12 1.42 6.61
CA ILE A 204 11.09 0.38 6.64
C ILE A 204 9.96 0.77 5.69
N ILE A 205 9.32 -0.22 5.09
CA ILE A 205 8.12 -0.05 4.27
C ILE A 205 6.90 -0.42 5.12
N THR A 206 5.88 0.43 5.13
CA THR A 206 4.68 0.26 5.98
C THR A 206 3.42 0.76 5.29
N ASP A 207 2.30 0.10 5.53
CA ASP A 207 0.97 0.53 5.07
C ASP A 207 0.48 1.78 5.82
N PHE A 208 0.96 1.99 7.05
CA PHE A 208 0.47 3.01 7.99
C PHE A 208 1.59 3.93 8.49
N PRO A 209 2.12 4.84 7.65
CA PRO A 209 3.26 5.69 8.01
C PRO A 209 3.04 6.54 9.27
N ASP A 210 1.84 7.10 9.46
CA ASP A 210 1.43 7.88 10.63
C ASP A 210 1.55 7.07 11.91
N ARG A 211 0.89 5.90 11.94
CA ARG A 211 0.88 5.02 13.11
C ARG A 211 2.29 4.61 13.50
N ILE A 212 3.11 4.24 12.52
CA ILE A 212 4.49 3.85 12.78
C ILE A 212 5.31 5.02 13.33
N LEU A 213 5.15 6.23 12.77
CA LEU A 213 5.82 7.43 13.27
C LEU A 213 5.39 7.79 14.69
N GLU A 214 4.09 7.69 15.01
CA GLU A 214 3.53 7.93 16.33
C GLU A 214 4.04 6.91 17.35
N GLY A 215 3.94 5.62 17.03
CA GLY A 215 4.43 4.53 17.86
C GLY A 215 5.92 4.67 18.16
N ILE A 216 6.72 5.05 17.17
CA ILE A 216 8.16 5.33 17.33
C ILE A 216 8.42 6.55 18.25
N LYS A 217 7.60 7.61 18.17
CA LYS A 217 7.75 8.84 18.97
C LYS A 217 7.22 8.68 20.40
N GLY A 218 6.39 7.67 20.66
CA GLY A 218 5.76 7.46 21.97
C GLY A 218 4.58 8.40 22.24
N GLY A 219 4.02 9.03 21.20
CA GLY A 219 2.85 9.91 21.29
C GLY A 219 1.56 9.19 20.90
N LYS A 220 0.40 9.73 21.30
CA LYS A 220 -0.95 9.23 20.96
C LYS A 220 -1.73 10.16 20.02
N GLU A 221 -1.08 11.17 19.43
CA GLU A 221 -1.76 12.11 18.54
C GLU A 221 -1.79 11.56 17.12
N MET A 222 -2.95 11.04 16.72
CA MET A 222 -3.23 10.64 15.34
C MET A 222 -3.07 11.82 14.39
N VAL A 223 -2.19 11.70 13.40
CA VAL A 223 -1.96 12.78 12.40
C VAL A 223 -3.14 12.90 11.42
N PHE A 224 -3.89 11.82 11.20
CA PHE A 224 -5.11 11.85 10.38
C PHE A 224 -6.37 11.87 11.26
N ASN A 225 -7.34 12.72 10.92
CA ASN A 225 -8.67 12.66 11.52
C ASN A 225 -9.42 11.44 10.96
N SER A 226 -9.50 10.35 11.73
CA SER A 226 -10.22 9.10 11.39
C SER A 226 -9.77 8.43 10.07
N PRO A 227 -8.48 8.10 9.90
CA PRO A 227 -7.95 7.51 8.66
C PRO A 227 -8.63 6.19 8.28
N TYR A 228 -9.03 5.42 9.30
CA TYR A 228 -9.70 4.13 9.11
C TYR A 228 -11.14 4.25 8.64
N LEU A 229 -11.79 5.40 8.88
CA LEU A 229 -13.07 5.69 8.24
C LEU A 229 -12.87 5.84 6.73
N SER A 230 -11.84 6.58 6.29
CA SER A 230 -11.51 6.67 4.86
C SER A 230 -11.25 5.29 4.26
N TYR A 231 -10.50 4.45 4.98
CA TYR A 231 -10.24 3.08 4.57
C TYR A 231 -11.53 2.25 4.42
N PHE A 232 -12.40 2.24 5.45
CA PHE A 232 -13.67 1.53 5.39
C PHE A 232 -14.59 2.04 4.28
N LEU A 233 -14.69 3.37 4.12
CA LEU A 233 -15.54 3.97 3.09
C LEU A 233 -15.10 3.56 1.68
N GLN A 234 -13.80 3.45 1.44
CA GLN A 234 -13.25 2.99 0.16
C GLN A 234 -13.51 1.52 -0.13
N MET A 235 -13.78 0.69 0.88
CA MET A 235 -14.20 -0.68 0.67
C MET A 235 -15.60 -0.78 0.07
N ILE A 236 -16.44 0.25 0.23
CA ILE A 236 -17.83 0.24 -0.22
C ILE A 236 -17.86 0.18 -1.75
N ASP A 237 -18.45 -0.89 -2.28
CA ASP A 237 -18.74 -1.03 -3.69
C ASP A 237 -19.93 -0.13 -4.05
N LYS A 238 -19.63 1.03 -4.64
CA LYS A 238 -20.60 2.08 -4.94
C LYS A 238 -21.73 1.59 -5.86
N ASP A 239 -21.48 0.60 -6.71
CA ASP A 239 -22.46 0.07 -7.66
C ASP A 239 -23.52 -0.82 -6.98
N THR A 240 -23.23 -1.27 -5.75
CA THR A 240 -24.14 -2.13 -4.96
C THR A 240 -25.05 -1.34 -4.01
N VAL A 241 -24.83 -0.02 -3.90
CA VAL A 241 -25.49 0.83 -2.92
C VAL A 241 -26.99 0.96 -3.23
N LYS A 242 -27.83 0.62 -2.25
CA LYS A 242 -29.27 0.89 -2.27
C LYS A 242 -29.62 1.87 -1.16
N LYS A 243 -30.20 3.02 -1.53
CA LYS A 243 -30.57 4.11 -0.61
C LYS A 243 -32.09 4.17 -0.45
N GLY A 244 -32.58 4.04 0.79
CA GLY A 244 -33.93 4.42 1.21
C GLY A 244 -33.88 5.53 2.27
N ASN A 245 -35.05 6.03 2.71
CA ASN A 245 -35.11 7.11 3.71
C ASN A 245 -34.41 6.74 5.02
N LYS A 246 -34.64 5.51 5.50
CA LYS A 246 -34.09 4.98 6.75
C LYS A 246 -33.14 3.80 6.58
N LEU A 247 -33.09 3.18 5.40
CA LEU A 247 -32.28 2.01 5.13
C LEU A 247 -31.18 2.36 4.13
N ILE A 248 -29.95 1.94 4.40
CA ILE A 248 -28.90 1.85 3.39
C ILE A 248 -28.38 0.42 3.35
N SER A 249 -28.12 -0.11 2.16
CA SER A 249 -27.36 -1.35 2.01
C SER A 249 -26.32 -1.26 0.93
N PHE A 250 -25.23 -1.98 1.11
CA PHE A 250 -24.10 -2.03 0.19
C PHE A 250 -23.25 -3.28 0.47
N GLU A 251 -22.50 -3.71 -0.54
CA GLU A 251 -21.38 -4.62 -0.35
C GLU A 251 -20.12 -3.80 -0.09
N ALA A 252 -19.25 -4.31 0.77
CA ALA A 252 -17.91 -3.80 0.95
C ALA A 252 -16.89 -4.91 0.67
N VAL A 253 -15.71 -4.54 0.16
CA VAL A 253 -14.64 -5.47 -0.22
C VAL A 253 -13.34 -5.03 0.45
N ASN A 254 -12.66 -5.97 1.11
CA ASN A 254 -11.35 -5.69 1.71
C ASN A 254 -10.23 -5.85 0.65
N TYR A 255 -9.33 -4.88 0.54
CA TYR A 255 -8.33 -4.85 -0.54
C TYR A 255 -6.87 -5.01 -0.12
N ILE A 256 -6.52 -4.79 1.16
CA ILE A 256 -5.12 -4.55 1.56
C ILE A 256 -4.55 -5.69 2.42
N ILE A 257 -5.09 -5.88 3.63
CA ILE A 257 -4.64 -6.92 4.58
C ILE A 257 -5.83 -7.67 5.16
N PRO A 258 -5.71 -8.93 5.58
CA PRO A 258 -6.74 -9.58 6.38
C PRO A 258 -7.06 -8.76 7.64
N LEU A 259 -8.36 -8.55 7.92
CA LEU A 259 -8.83 -7.76 9.06
C LEU A 259 -9.59 -8.64 10.04
N HIS A 260 -9.26 -8.58 11.31
CA HIS A 260 -9.99 -9.29 12.36
C HIS A 260 -11.06 -8.36 12.94
N ILE A 261 -12.31 -8.58 12.53
CA ILE A 261 -13.46 -7.83 13.03
C ILE A 261 -13.86 -8.43 14.38
N GLU A 262 -13.62 -7.68 15.45
CA GLU A 262 -13.87 -8.11 16.83
C GLU A 262 -15.21 -7.61 17.35
N GLU A 263 -15.67 -6.44 16.89
CA GLU A 263 -16.94 -5.84 17.29
C GLU A 263 -17.55 -5.04 16.12
N LEU A 264 -18.87 -5.11 15.97
CA LEU A 264 -19.67 -4.21 15.15
C LEU A 264 -20.93 -3.87 15.94
N SER A 265 -21.15 -2.58 16.22
CA SER A 265 -22.30 -2.12 16.97
C SER A 265 -22.84 -0.81 16.40
N ILE A 266 -24.11 -0.52 16.68
CA ILE A 266 -24.78 0.70 16.25
C ILE A 266 -25.63 1.25 17.39
N GLU A 267 -25.53 2.54 17.62
CA GLU A 267 -26.38 3.32 18.53
C GLU A 267 -27.38 4.12 17.68
N GLY A 268 -28.68 4.06 18.00
CA GLY A 268 -29.74 4.76 17.26
C GLY A 268 -30.18 4.07 15.97
N GLY A 269 -29.91 2.77 15.80
CA GLY A 269 -30.29 2.02 14.59
C GLY A 269 -30.11 0.50 14.72
N ASN A 270 -30.23 -0.21 13.60
CA ASN A 270 -29.90 -1.62 13.45
C ASN A 270 -28.84 -1.81 12.36
N ILE A 271 -27.91 -2.76 12.56
CA ILE A 271 -26.92 -3.14 11.56
C ILE A 271 -26.94 -4.66 11.40
N LYS A 272 -26.97 -5.12 10.16
CA LYS A 272 -26.87 -6.54 9.80
C LYS A 272 -25.75 -6.73 8.80
N ILE A 273 -25.01 -7.82 8.98
CA ILE A 273 -24.02 -8.28 8.03
C ILE A 273 -24.22 -9.76 7.71
N ASN A 274 -23.72 -10.23 6.58
CA ASN A 274 -23.78 -11.65 6.17
C ASN A 274 -22.68 -12.52 6.82
N LYS A 275 -22.17 -12.11 8.00
CA LYS A 275 -21.11 -12.78 8.76
C LYS A 275 -21.46 -12.78 10.25
N GLU A 276 -21.03 -13.82 10.96
CA GLU A 276 -21.10 -13.86 12.42
C GLU A 276 -19.85 -13.22 13.03
N ILE A 277 -20.00 -12.48 14.13
CA ILE A 277 -18.90 -11.80 14.81
C ILE A 277 -18.42 -12.64 16.00
N PRO A 278 -17.11 -12.81 16.21
CA PRO A 278 -16.00 -12.23 15.42
C PRO A 278 -15.69 -13.01 14.14
N PHE A 279 -15.12 -12.34 13.13
CA PHE A 279 -14.64 -12.99 11.90
C PHE A 279 -13.37 -12.36 11.34
N VAL A 280 -12.68 -13.11 10.48
CA VAL A 280 -11.57 -12.61 9.65
C VAL A 280 -12.13 -12.23 8.29
N TRP A 281 -11.96 -10.98 7.90
CA TRP A 281 -12.30 -10.46 6.59
C TRP A 281 -11.08 -10.52 5.69
N ASN A 282 -11.04 -11.49 4.78
CA ASN A 282 -9.88 -11.72 3.91
C ASN A 282 -9.83 -10.74 2.73
N ILE A 283 -8.66 -10.61 2.10
CA ILE A 283 -8.48 -9.78 0.90
C ILE A 283 -9.35 -10.34 -0.24
N GLY A 284 -10.12 -9.47 -0.89
CA GLY A 284 -11.06 -9.78 -1.97
C GLY A 284 -12.41 -10.32 -1.50
N GLU A 285 -12.58 -10.61 -0.21
CA GLU A 285 -13.84 -11.08 0.33
C GLU A 285 -14.86 -9.94 0.42
N ARG A 286 -16.11 -10.25 0.07
CA ARG A 286 -17.24 -9.32 0.09
C ARG A 286 -18.10 -9.54 1.32
N VAL A 287 -18.44 -8.45 2.01
CA VAL A 287 -19.35 -8.44 3.16
C VAL A 287 -20.51 -7.50 2.87
N ASN A 288 -21.73 -7.98 3.10
CA ASN A 288 -22.93 -7.18 2.88
C ASN A 288 -23.26 -6.44 4.16
N PHE A 289 -23.53 -5.15 4.05
CA PHE A 289 -23.99 -4.32 5.16
C PHE A 289 -25.42 -3.85 4.88
N GLU A 290 -26.30 -4.02 5.86
CA GLU A 290 -27.62 -3.40 5.90
C GLU A 290 -27.73 -2.57 7.17
N ILE A 291 -27.91 -1.27 7.02
CA ILE A 291 -27.97 -0.32 8.13
C ILE A 291 -29.32 0.39 8.10
N GLU A 292 -30.10 0.20 9.15
CA GLU A 292 -31.39 0.86 9.36
C GLU A 292 -31.27 1.92 10.46
N ALA A 293 -31.53 3.18 10.10
CA ALA A 293 -31.57 4.30 11.02
C ALA A 293 -32.93 4.41 11.72
N ILE A 294 -32.90 4.32 13.05
CA ILE A 294 -34.07 4.60 13.90
C ILE A 294 -34.06 6.08 14.30
N GLU A 295 -32.89 6.59 14.64
CA GLU A 295 -32.61 8.00 14.94
C GLU A 295 -32.05 8.75 13.72
N GLU A 296 -31.98 10.08 13.80
CA GLU A 296 -31.60 10.95 12.68
C GLU A 296 -30.14 10.73 12.23
N ASN A 297 -29.25 10.37 13.16
CA ASN A 297 -27.84 10.14 12.87
C ASN A 297 -27.23 9.02 13.71
N PRO A 298 -27.52 7.75 13.40
CA PRO A 298 -27.00 6.62 14.16
C PRO A 298 -25.48 6.57 14.09
N LYS A 299 -24.86 6.20 15.22
CA LYS A 299 -23.41 6.02 15.34
C LYS A 299 -23.07 4.56 15.19
N ILE A 300 -22.20 4.24 14.25
CA ILE A 300 -21.69 2.92 13.97
C ILE A 300 -20.29 2.83 14.56
N LYS A 301 -20.03 1.75 15.28
CA LYS A 301 -18.71 1.43 15.83
C LYS A 301 -18.24 0.11 15.24
N ILE A 302 -17.01 0.11 14.74
CA ILE A 302 -16.32 -1.11 14.29
C ILE A 302 -15.01 -1.21 15.05
N ARG A 303 -14.76 -2.34 15.71
CA ARG A 303 -13.46 -2.68 16.28
C ARG A 303 -12.77 -3.73 15.43
N VAL A 304 -11.57 -3.39 15.00
CA VAL A 304 -10.73 -4.24 14.17
C VAL A 304 -9.36 -4.36 14.83
N ARG A 305 -8.83 -5.56 14.96
CA ARG A 305 -7.56 -5.77 15.68
C ARG A 305 -6.40 -4.98 15.10
N GLU A 306 -6.29 -4.96 13.77
CA GLU A 306 -5.16 -4.35 13.05
C GLU A 306 -5.17 -2.84 13.14
N VAL A 307 -6.35 -2.23 13.20
CA VAL A 307 -6.52 -0.78 13.01
C VAL A 307 -7.18 -0.07 14.20
N GLY A 308 -7.67 -0.81 15.19
CA GLY A 308 -8.31 -0.29 16.38
C GLY A 308 -9.81 -0.05 16.20
N GLU A 309 -10.32 0.94 16.93
CA GLU A 309 -11.74 1.28 16.96
C GLU A 309 -12.03 2.47 16.05
N VAL A 310 -13.06 2.35 15.21
CA VAL A 310 -13.55 3.42 14.34
C VAL A 310 -15.00 3.68 14.68
N ILE A 311 -15.32 4.95 14.94
CA ILE A 311 -16.69 5.41 15.17
C ILE A 311 -17.03 6.40 14.05
N PHE A 312 -18.16 6.18 13.39
CA PHE A 312 -18.65 7.04 12.33
C PHE A 312 -20.18 7.04 12.30
N THR A 313 -20.76 7.87 11.45
CA THR A 313 -22.20 8.04 11.37
C THR A 313 -22.72 7.64 9.99
N LEU A 314 -24.03 7.39 9.91
CA LEU A 314 -24.67 7.16 8.60
C LEU A 314 -24.51 8.38 7.67
N LYS A 315 -24.43 9.59 8.24
CA LYS A 315 -24.14 10.82 7.47
C LYS A 315 -22.76 10.76 6.81
N ASP A 316 -21.75 10.22 7.48
CA ASP A 316 -20.39 10.12 6.91
C ASP A 316 -20.37 9.19 5.69
N ILE A 317 -21.06 8.04 5.77
CA ILE A 317 -21.25 7.15 4.61
C ILE A 317 -21.99 7.89 3.50
N ARG A 318 -23.10 8.56 3.82
CA ARG A 318 -23.90 9.28 2.82
C ARG A 318 -23.08 10.36 2.11
N ASN A 319 -22.27 11.12 2.84
CA ASN A 319 -21.41 12.17 2.28
C ASN A 319 -20.35 11.59 1.32
N PHE A 320 -19.79 10.42 1.63
CA PHE A 320 -18.82 9.74 0.76
C PHE A 320 -19.44 9.17 -0.53
N LEU A 321 -20.73 8.82 -0.46
CA LEU A 321 -21.49 8.25 -1.57
C LEU A 321 -22.19 9.30 -2.46
N VAL A 322 -21.91 10.60 -2.26
CA VAL A 322 -22.35 11.72 -3.11
C VAL A 322 -21.20 12.11 -4.02
#